data_AF-I8AN94-F1
#
_entry.id   AF-I8AN94-F1
#
_cell.length_a   1.000
_cell.length_b   1.000
_cell.length_c   1.000
_cell.angle_alpha   90.00
_cell.angle_beta   90.00
_cell.angle_gamma   90.00
#
_symmetry.space_group_name_H-M   'P 1'
#
loop_
_entity.id
_entity.type
_entity.pdbx_description
1 polymer ?
#
loop_
_entity_poly.entity_id
_entity_poly.type
_entity_poly.pdbx_seq_one_letter_code
_entity_poly.pdbx_strand_id
1 'polypeptide(L)'
;METSLGESQYSSFVIDIKTEEMLTIIQHLRKIANELMTNANPCLEILAHTNFYHEGAAKSTMKAYNSAISKMNELLKVYSHAGQLMDYYVQKMIDKDEELAKIFNGHSKD
;
A
#
# COMPACT_ATOMS: atom_id res chain seq x y z
N MET A 1 -0.14 7.45 -50.09
CA MET A 1 0.40 7.86 -48.77
C MET A 1 -0.80 8.10 -47.87
N GLU A 2 -1.25 7.06 -47.19
CA GLU A 2 -2.30 7.16 -46.19
C GLU A 2 -1.62 6.98 -44.83
N THR A 3 -1.57 8.05 -44.06
CA THR A 3 -1.09 8.05 -42.69
C THR A 3 -2.18 7.44 -41.81
N SER A 4 -2.05 6.15 -41.51
CA SER A 4 -2.78 5.51 -40.40
C SER A 4 -2.21 6.06 -39.10
N LEU A 5 -2.98 6.96 -38.49
CA LEU A 5 -2.78 7.43 -37.13
C LEU A 5 -2.87 6.22 -36.20
N GLY A 6 -1.77 5.93 -35.52
CA GLY A 6 -1.72 4.91 -34.49
C GLY A 6 -2.77 5.19 -33.43
N GLU A 7 -3.76 4.31 -33.36
CA GLU A 7 -4.61 4.20 -32.18
C GLU A 7 -3.71 3.78 -31.03
N SER A 8 -3.29 4.76 -30.21
CA SER A 8 -2.71 4.43 -28.93
C SER A 8 -3.83 3.79 -28.12
N GLN A 9 -3.73 2.47 -27.99
CA GLN A 9 -4.59 1.63 -27.18
C GLN A 9 -4.44 2.09 -25.72
N TYR A 10 -5.16 3.14 -25.33
CA TYR A 10 -5.43 3.44 -23.94
C TYR A 10 -6.27 2.28 -23.43
N SER A 11 -5.59 1.25 -22.92
CA SER A 11 -6.20 0.26 -22.05
C SER A 11 -6.74 1.05 -20.86
N SER A 12 -8.01 1.45 -20.95
CA SER A 12 -8.80 1.87 -19.82
C SER A 12 -8.68 0.77 -18.78
N PHE A 13 -7.83 0.95 -17.77
CA PHE A 13 -7.75 0.03 -16.64
C PHE A 13 -9.10 0.10 -15.94
N VAL A 14 -9.99 -0.83 -16.28
CA VAL A 14 -11.24 -1.05 -15.56
C VAL A 14 -10.85 -1.70 -14.26
N ILE A 15 -10.93 -0.93 -13.16
CA ILE A 15 -10.84 -1.48 -11.82
C ILE A 15 -12.15 -2.22 -11.59
N ASP A 16 -12.14 -3.52 -11.83
CA ASP A 16 -13.28 -4.42 -11.59
C ASP A 16 -13.29 -4.91 -10.13
N ILE A 17 -13.24 -3.96 -9.20
CA ILE A 17 -13.32 -4.21 -7.75
C ILE A 17 -14.32 -3.22 -7.17
N LYS A 18 -15.20 -3.72 -6.30
CA LYS A 18 -16.18 -2.88 -5.60
C LYS A 18 -15.48 -1.98 -4.58
N THR A 19 -15.98 -0.75 -4.39
CA THR A 19 -15.42 0.21 -3.43
C THR A 19 -15.27 -0.36 -2.02
N GLU A 20 -16.25 -1.15 -1.56
CA GLU A 20 -16.23 -1.83 -0.26
C GLU A 20 -15.03 -2.79 -0.14
N GLU A 21 -14.75 -3.57 -1.18
CA GLU A 21 -13.63 -4.51 -1.21
C GLU A 21 -12.29 -3.78 -1.19
N MET A 22 -12.18 -2.65 -1.90
CA MET A 22 -10.99 -1.79 -1.81
C MET A 22 -10.78 -1.23 -0.40
N LEU A 23 -11.85 -0.78 0.27
CA LEU A 23 -11.79 -0.31 1.65
C LEU A 23 -11.35 -1.42 2.61
N THR A 24 -11.85 -2.64 2.43
CA THR A 24 -11.39 -3.82 3.19
C THR A 24 -9.90 -4.08 2.98
N ILE A 25 -9.42 -4.03 1.74
CA ILE A 25 -7.99 -4.18 1.42
C ILE A 25 -7.16 -3.09 2.12
N ILE A 26 -7.56 -1.83 2.02
CA ILE A 26 -6.89 -0.69 2.70
C ILE A 26 -6.79 -0.94 4.21
N GLN A 27 -7.87 -1.38 4.84
CA GLN A 27 -7.89 -1.67 6.27
C GLN A 27 -6.89 -2.76 6.65
N HIS A 28 -6.80 -3.84 5.87
CA HIS A 28 -5.83 -4.91 6.11
C HIS A 28 -4.38 -4.44 5.91
N LEU A 29 -4.11 -3.68 4.85
CA LEU A 29 -2.78 -3.11 4.59
C LEU A 29 -2.32 -2.21 5.75
N ARG A 30 -3.22 -1.33 6.24
CA ARG A 30 -2.95 -0.46 7.39
C ARG A 30 -2.74 -1.25 8.67
N LYS A 31 -3.52 -2.31 8.92
CA LYS A 31 -3.35 -3.18 10.08
C LYS A 31 -1.97 -3.83 10.09
N ILE A 32 -1.53 -4.37 8.96
CA ILE A 32 -0.20 -4.99 8.84
C ILE A 32 0.90 -3.96 9.05
N ALA A 33 0.81 -2.80 8.40
CA ALA A 33 1.77 -1.70 8.59
C ALA A 33 1.86 -1.27 10.06
N ASN A 34 0.71 -1.17 10.75
CA ASN A 34 0.67 -0.84 12.16
C ASN A 34 1.36 -1.89 13.03
N GLU A 35 1.09 -3.19 12.82
CA GLU A 35 1.76 -4.27 13.57
C GLU A 35 3.29 -4.27 13.38
N LEU A 36 3.75 -4.01 12.16
CA LEU A 36 5.19 -3.90 11.89
C LEU A 36 5.80 -2.72 12.66
N MET A 37 5.12 -1.58 12.69
CA MET A 37 5.60 -0.35 13.32
C MET A 37 5.54 -0.38 14.85
N THR A 38 4.44 -0.87 15.43
CA THR A 38 4.18 -0.73 16.87
C THR A 38 4.59 -1.96 17.69
N ASN A 39 4.85 -3.09 17.04
CA ASN A 39 5.12 -4.35 17.73
C ASN A 39 6.42 -5.00 17.21
N ALA A 40 6.46 -5.41 15.94
CA ALA A 40 7.57 -6.20 15.42
C ALA A 40 8.92 -5.45 15.46
N ASN A 41 8.97 -4.23 14.93
CA ASN A 41 10.19 -3.42 14.93
C ASN A 41 10.69 -3.12 16.35
N PRO A 42 9.86 -2.60 17.28
CA PRO A 42 10.28 -2.38 18.66
C PRO A 42 10.80 -3.64 19.36
N CYS A 43 10.15 -4.80 19.16
CA CYS A 43 10.63 -6.06 19.74
C CYS A 43 12.00 -6.47 19.18
N LEU A 44 12.21 -6.32 17.87
CA LEU A 44 13.50 -6.62 17.24
C LEU A 44 14.60 -5.66 17.71
N GLU A 45 14.28 -4.38 17.89
CA GLU A 45 15.21 -3.39 18.44
C GLU A 45 15.62 -3.76 19.88
N ILE A 46 14.66 -4.15 20.72
CA ILE A 46 14.96 -4.63 22.08
C ILE A 46 15.90 -5.83 22.02
N LEU A 47 15.59 -6.83 21.17
CA LEU A 47 16.41 -8.02 21.01
C LEU A 47 17.83 -7.68 20.55
N ALA A 48 17.98 -6.75 19.60
CA ALA A 48 19.28 -6.31 19.08
C ALA A 48 20.16 -5.63 20.14
N HIS A 49 19.54 -5.02 21.16
CA HIS A 49 20.23 -4.31 22.24
C HIS A 49 20.34 -5.11 23.56
N THR A 50 19.93 -6.39 23.58
CA THR A 50 20.09 -7.21 24.78
C THR A 50 21.56 -7.54 25.06
N ASN A 51 21.94 -7.54 26.33
CA ASN A 51 23.30 -7.87 26.78
C ASN A 51 23.61 -9.37 26.84
N PHE A 52 22.71 -10.20 26.31
CA PHE A 52 22.77 -11.66 26.49
C PHE A 52 23.89 -12.31 25.67
N TYR A 53 24.30 -11.71 24.56
CA TYR A 53 25.27 -12.31 23.63
C TYR A 53 26.40 -11.32 23.28
N HIS A 54 27.43 -11.27 24.12
CA HIS A 54 28.56 -10.34 23.95
C HIS A 54 29.78 -10.91 23.24
N GLU A 55 29.91 -12.23 23.12
CA GLU A 55 31.12 -12.87 22.60
C GLU A 55 30.83 -14.09 21.72
N GLY A 56 31.84 -14.49 20.94
CA GLY A 56 31.82 -15.71 20.12
C GLY A 56 30.76 -15.71 19.01
N ALA A 57 30.32 -16.91 18.63
CA ALA A 57 29.33 -17.12 17.57
C ALA A 57 27.99 -16.42 17.87
N ALA A 58 27.66 -16.19 19.13
CA ALA A 58 26.38 -15.59 19.52
C ALA A 58 26.28 -14.09 19.21
N LYS A 59 27.41 -13.37 19.21
CA LYS A 59 27.47 -11.98 18.71
C LYS A 59 27.15 -11.89 17.22
N SER A 60 27.45 -12.94 16.44
CA SER A 60 27.09 -13.00 15.02
C SER A 60 25.58 -13.14 14.82
N THR A 61 24.91 -13.91 15.68
CA THR A 61 23.45 -14.06 15.69
C THR A 61 22.76 -12.72 15.97
N MET A 62 23.34 -11.88 16.83
CA MET A 62 22.79 -10.55 17.11
C MET A 62 22.78 -9.63 15.89
N LYS A 63 23.74 -9.77 14.96
CA LYS A 63 23.74 -9.02 13.70
C LYS A 63 22.56 -9.38 12.79
N ALA A 64 21.97 -10.57 12.95
CA ALA A 64 20.79 -10.97 12.19
C ALA A 64 19.57 -10.09 12.54
N TYR A 65 19.48 -9.56 13.76
CA TYR A 65 18.39 -8.67 14.16
C TYR A 65 18.43 -7.34 13.40
N ASN A 66 19.60 -6.75 13.17
CA ASN A 66 19.71 -5.53 12.35
C ASN A 66 19.24 -5.78 10.91
N SER A 67 19.57 -6.95 10.35
CA SER A 67 19.07 -7.34 9.02
C SER A 67 17.55 -7.57 9.03
N ALA A 68 17.01 -8.18 10.09
CA ALA A 68 15.58 -8.36 10.25
C ALA A 68 14.83 -7.02 10.34
N ILE A 69 15.34 -6.07 11.13
CA ILE A 69 14.79 -4.70 11.24
C ILE A 69 14.76 -4.02 9.87
N SER A 70 15.84 -4.11 9.09
CA SER A 70 15.88 -3.56 7.73
C SER A 70 14.78 -4.13 6.84
N LYS A 71 14.60 -5.46 6.85
CA LYS A 71 13.56 -6.13 6.06
C LYS A 71 12.15 -5.77 6.52
N MET A 72 11.93 -5.66 7.82
CA MET A 72 10.63 -5.22 8.36
C MET A 72 10.31 -3.78 7.97
N ASN A 73 11.31 -2.90 7.93
CA ASN A 73 11.15 -1.52 7.44
C ASN A 73 10.86 -1.46 5.93
N GLU A 74 11.49 -2.31 5.12
CA GLU A 74 11.15 -2.44 3.70
C GLU A 74 9.70 -2.91 3.52
N LEU A 75 9.30 -3.91 4.29
CA LEU A 75 7.94 -4.45 4.26
C LEU A 75 6.90 -3.40 4.70
N LEU A 76 7.21 -2.63 5.74
CA LEU A 76 6.40 -1.50 6.19
C LEU A 76 6.19 -0.48 5.05
N LYS A 77 7.26 -0.09 4.36
CA LYS A 77 7.17 0.83 3.21
C LYS A 77 6.25 0.28 2.11
N VAL A 78 6.38 -1.00 1.78
CA VAL A 78 5.55 -1.65 0.76
C VAL A 78 4.07 -1.58 1.14
N TYR A 79 3.70 -1.98 2.36
CA TYR A 79 2.30 -1.97 2.79
C TYR A 79 1.73 -0.56 2.93
N SER A 80 2.52 0.41 3.42
CA SER A 80 2.11 1.81 3.47
C SER A 80 1.88 2.37 2.06
N HIS A 81 2.77 2.08 1.11
CA HIS A 81 2.64 2.56 -0.26
C HIS A 81 1.43 1.92 -0.97
N ALA A 82 1.22 0.62 -0.81
CA ALA A 82 0.05 -0.07 -1.35
C ALA A 82 -1.25 0.52 -0.79
N GLY A 83 -1.30 0.84 0.50
CA GLY A 83 -2.46 1.50 1.12
C GLY A 83 -2.75 2.87 0.50
N GLN A 84 -1.72 3.70 0.32
CA GLN A 84 -1.84 5.01 -0.32
C GLN A 84 -2.34 4.93 -1.77
N LEU A 85 -1.86 3.93 -2.52
CA LEU A 85 -2.29 3.71 -3.90
C LEU A 85 -3.77 3.33 -3.97
N MET A 86 -4.22 2.44 -3.07
CA MET A 86 -5.63 2.06 -2.98
C MET A 86 -6.51 3.24 -2.55
N ASP A 87 -6.07 4.05 -1.58
CA ASP A 87 -6.77 5.29 -1.18
C ASP A 87 -6.94 6.24 -2.38
N TYR A 88 -5.89 6.41 -3.19
CA TYR A 88 -5.94 7.23 -4.40
C TYR A 88 -7.01 6.73 -5.39
N TYR A 89 -7.07 5.42 -5.65
CA TYR A 89 -8.05 4.86 -6.58
C TYR A 89 -9.48 4.94 -6.06
N VAL A 90 -9.70 4.71 -4.76
CA VAL A 90 -11.01 4.92 -4.12
C VAL A 90 -11.46 6.37 -4.31
N GLN A 91 -10.59 7.34 -4.05
CA GLN A 91 -10.91 8.75 -4.26
C GLN A 91 -11.24 9.05 -5.73
N LYS A 92 -10.49 8.48 -6.67
CA LYS A 92 -10.77 8.65 -8.10
C LYS A 92 -12.09 8.04 -8.56
N MET A 93 -12.55 6.97 -7.92
CA MET A 93 -13.87 6.42 -8.19
C MET A 93 -14.97 7.34 -7.65
N ILE A 94 -14.80 7.88 -6.44
CA ILE A 94 -15.74 8.86 -5.87
C ILE A 94 -15.84 10.10 -6.75
N ASP A 95 -14.70 10.69 -7.16
CA ASP A 95 -14.67 11.89 -8.01
C ASP A 95 -15.43 11.67 -9.33
N LYS A 96 -15.27 10.48 -9.94
CA LYS A 96 -15.96 10.11 -11.18
C LYS A 96 -17.45 9.90 -10.97
N ASP A 97 -17.86 9.25 -9.88
CA ASP A 97 -19.28 9.07 -9.56
C ASP A 97 -19.97 10.41 -9.34
N GLU A 98 -19.31 11.37 -8.68
CA GLU A 98 -19.81 12.73 -8.51
C GLU A 98 -19.96 13.50 -9.84
N GLU A 99 -19.00 13.34 -10.75
CA GLU A 99 -19.06 13.93 -12.09
C GLU A 99 -20.25 13.38 -12.88
N LEU A 100 -20.42 12.06 -12.91
CA LEU A 100 -21.55 11.41 -13.58
C LEU A 100 -22.89 11.83 -12.98
N ALA A 101 -23.00 11.89 -11.65
CA ALA A 101 -24.23 12.31 -10.97
C ALA A 101 -24.64 13.74 -11.37
N LYS A 102 -23.68 14.67 -11.55
CA LYS A 102 -23.96 16.04 -12.02
C LYS A 102 -24.52 16.06 -13.43
N ILE A 103 -23.98 15.23 -14.34
CA ILE A 103 -24.46 15.13 -15.72
C ILE A 103 -25.90 14.59 -15.76
N PHE A 104 -26.18 13.50 -15.06
CA PHE A 104 -27.52 12.90 -15.04
C PHE A 104 -28.56 13.81 -14.36
N ASN A 105 -28.22 14.47 -13.26
CA ASN A 105 -29.13 15.39 -12.58
C ASN A 105 -29.31 16.71 -13.34
N GLY A 106 -28.36 17.09 -14.19
CA GLY A 106 -28.45 18.24 -15.10
C GLY A 106 -29.41 18.03 -16.27
N HIS A 107 -29.60 16.78 -16.72
CA HIS A 107 -30.50 16.43 -17.84
C HIS A 107 -31.94 16.12 -17.43
N SER A 108 -32.30 16.20 -16.15
CA SER A 108 -33.67 15.95 -15.66
C SER A 108 -34.56 17.21 -15.63
N LYS A 109 -34.17 18.29 -16.31
CA LYS A 109 -34.87 19.59 -16.31
C LYS A 109 -35.30 20.13 -17.68
N ASP A 110 -35.17 19.34 -18.75
CA ASP A 110 -35.65 19.72 -20.09
C ASP A 110 -36.77 18.78 -20.56
#